data_AF-A0A094IDL0-F1
#
_entry.id   AF-A0A094IDL0-F1
#
_cell.length_a   1.000
_cell.length_b   1.000
_cell.length_c   1.000
_cell.angle_alpha   90.00
_cell.angle_beta   90.00
_cell.angle_gamma   90.00
#
_symmetry.space_group_name_H-M   'P 1'
#
loop_
_entity.id
_entity.type
_entity.pdbx_description
1 polymer ?
#
loop_
_entity_poly.entity_id
_entity_poly.type
_entity_poly.pdbx_seq_one_letter_code
_entity_poly.pdbx_strand_id
1 'polypeptide(L)' 'MREHTELTSELSSLVKESVSKKIKGMKKINVSLLKKEITKLLSDIIYEKTERSPMIMPVVMIVE' A
#
# COMPACT_ATOMS: atom_id res chain seq x y z
N MET A 1 10.07 16.55 -11.42
CA MET A 1 8.97 16.63 -10.43
C MET A 1 7.64 16.07 -10.95
N ARG A 2 7.28 16.15 -12.25
CA ARG A 2 6.03 15.56 -12.77
C ARG A 2 5.99 14.02 -12.77
N GLU A 3 7.12 13.36 -13.05
CA GLU A 3 7.22 11.88 -13.11
C GLU A 3 6.94 11.19 -11.77
N HIS A 4 7.31 11.82 -10.65
CA HIS A 4 7.03 11.25 -9.31
C HIS A 4 5.54 11.31 -8.95
N THR A 5 4.80 12.25 -9.54
CA THR A 5 3.35 12.38 -9.30
C THR A 5 2.59 11.23 -9.95
N GLU A 6 2.99 10.80 -11.15
CA GLU A 6 2.39 9.64 -11.82
C GLU A 6 2.65 8.34 -11.06
N LEU A 7 3.90 8.11 -10.64
CA LEU A 7 4.26 6.95 -9.82
C LEU A 7 3.44 6.88 -8.53
N THR A 8 3.25 8.02 -7.86
CA THR A 8 2.47 8.10 -6.62
C THR A 8 0.99 7.81 -6.85
N SER A 9 0.44 8.30 -7.97
CA SER A 9 -0.95 8.05 -8.36
C SER A 9 -1.19 6.57 -8.71
N GLU A 10 -0.23 5.94 -9.38
CA GLU A 10 -0.23 4.52 -9.71
C GLU A 10 -0.19 3.65 -8.44
N LEU A 11 0.75 3.96 -7.52
CA LEU A 11 0.87 3.28 -6.22
C LEU A 11 -0.41 3.41 -5.39
N SER A 12 -1.03 4.60 -5.38
CA SER A 12 -2.29 4.85 -4.67
C SER A 12 -3.43 3.97 -5.20
N SER A 13 -3.57 3.88 -6.52
CA SER A 13 -4.59 3.04 -7.15
C SER A 13 -4.40 1.56 -6.84
N LEU A 14 -3.15 1.08 -6.92
CA LEU A 14 -2.76 -0.29 -6.60
C LEU A 14 -3.06 -0.68 -5.15
N VAL A 15 -2.66 0.18 -4.20
CA VAL A 15 -2.93 -0.05 -2.76
C VAL A 15 -4.44 -0.07 -2.52
N LYS A 16 -5.20 0.85 -3.12
CA LYS A 16 -6.66 0.91 -2.96
C LYS A 16 -7.33 -0.38 -3.44
N GLU A 17 -6.95 -0.89 -4.60
CA GLU A 17 -7.52 -2.12 -5.15
C GLU A 17 -7.16 -3.34 -4.29
N SER A 18 -5.89 -3.46 -3.90
CA SER A 18 -5.39 -4.57 -3.07
C SER A 18 -6.07 -4.61 -1.69
N VAL A 19 -6.17 -3.46 -1.02
CA VAL A 19 -6.84 -3.33 0.28
C VAL A 19 -8.34 -3.59 0.14
N SER A 20 -9.01 -3.07 -0.90
CA SER A 20 -10.45 -3.28 -1.11
C SER A 20 -10.79 -4.76 -1.34
N LYS A 21 -9.99 -5.48 -2.14
CA LYS A 21 -10.15 -6.91 -2.37
C LYS A 21 -10.00 -7.71 -1.07
N LYS A 22 -9.04 -7.36 -0.23
CA LYS A 22 -8.79 -8.04 1.05
C LYS A 22 -9.87 -7.77 2.09
N ILE A 23 -10.31 -6.52 2.25
CA ILE A 23 -11.36 -6.16 3.20
C ILE A 23 -12.67 -6.89 2.86
N LYS A 24 -13.03 -7.01 1.58
CA LYS A 24 -14.24 -7.74 1.16
C LYS A 24 -14.26 -9.23 1.55
N GLY A 25 -13.09 -9.86 1.67
CA GLY A 25 -12.96 -11.26 2.06
C GLY A 25 -12.81 -11.48 3.57
N MET A 26 -12.64 -10.42 4.36
CA MET A 26 -12.34 -10.51 5.79
C MET A 26 -13.61 -10.36 6.64
N LYS A 27 -13.93 -11.37 7.45
CA LYS A 27 -14.98 -11.26 8.50
C LYS A 27 -14.64 -10.25 9.59
N LYS A 28 -13.35 -10.03 9.85
CA LYS A 28 -12.83 -9.06 10.83
C LYS A 28 -11.54 -8.45 10.28
N ILE A 29 -11.41 -7.13 10.35
CA ILE A 29 -10.23 -6.43 9.86
C ILE A 29 -9.04 -6.73 10.77
N ASN A 30 -8.01 -7.39 10.22
CA ASN A 30 -6.73 -7.58 10.90
C ASN A 30 -5.76 -6.46 10.49
N VAL A 31 -5.70 -5.40 11.28
CA VAL A 31 -4.89 -4.20 11.00
C VAL A 31 -3.40 -4.52 10.92
N SER A 32 -2.88 -5.42 11.76
CA SER A 32 -1.45 -5.78 11.77
C SER A 32 -1.05 -6.48 10.47
N LEU A 33 -1.89 -7.41 10.00
CA LEU A 33 -1.68 -8.09 8.73
C LEU A 33 -1.74 -7.10 7.57
N LEU A 34 -2.74 -6.21 7.57
CA LEU A 34 -2.90 -5.19 6.54
C LEU A 34 -1.67 -4.29 6.41
N LYS A 35 -1.12 -3.82 7.54
CA LYS A 35 0.10 -2.99 7.57
C LYS A 35 1.30 -3.71 6.98
N LYS A 36 1.55 -4.97 7.37
CA LYS A 36 2.66 -5.77 6.82
C LYS A 36 2.55 -5.97 5.32
N GLU A 37 1.35 -6.31 4.84
CA GLU A 37 1.13 -6.57 3.42
C GLU A 37 1.25 -5.32 2.57
N ILE A 38 0.69 -4.18 3.01
CA ILE A 38 0.83 -2.89 2.31
C ILE A 38 2.31 -2.49 2.23
N THR A 39 3.05 -2.65 3.34
CA THR A 39 4.49 -2.34 3.38
C THR A 39 5.26 -3.18 2.37
N LYS A 40 5.01 -4.49 2.34
CA LYS A 40 5.68 -5.40 1.40
C LYS A 40 5.33 -5.05 -0.06
N LEU A 41 4.05 -4.90 -0.37
CA LEU A 41 3.58 -4.57 -1.71
C LEU A 41 4.22 -3.27 -2.24
N LEU A 42 4.20 -2.21 -1.42
CA LEU A 42 4.79 -0.93 -1.81
C LEU A 42 6.32 -1.01 -1.92
N SER A 43 6.99 -1.76 -1.04
CA SER A 43 8.43 -1.95 -1.09
C SER A 43 8.86 -2.65 -2.38
N ASP A 44 8.16 -3.73 -2.76
CA ASP A 44 8.45 -4.50 -3.96
C ASP A 44 8.28 -3.62 -5.22
N ILE A 45 7.18 -2.87 -5.33
CA ILE A 45 6.90 -2.01 -6.50
C ILE A 45 7.88 -0.83 -6.57
N ILE A 46 8.16 -0.17 -5.44
CA ILE A 46 9.10 0.96 -5.43
C ILE A 46 10.49 0.49 -5.81
N TYR A 47 10.91 -0.68 -5.30
CA TYR A 47 12.20 -1.25 -5.64
C TYR A 47 12.27 -1.61 -7.13
N GLU A 48 11.25 -2.25 -7.68
CA GLU A 48 11.17 -2.61 -9.10
C GLU A 48 11.27 -1.39 -10.03
N LYS A 49 10.62 -0.27 -9.66
CA LYS A 49 10.57 0.93 -10.51
C LYS A 49 11.70 1.92 -10.29
N THR A 50 12.33 1.91 -9.12
CA THR A 50 13.27 2.98 -8.72
C THR A 50 14.61 2.47 -8.20
N GLU A 51 14.78 1.16 -8.04
CA GLU A 51 15.95 0.50 -7.43
C GLU A 51 16.27 1.04 -6.02
N ARG A 52 15.29 1.64 -5.34
CA ARG A 52 15.41 2.23 -4.00
C ARG A 52 14.53 1.49 -3.01
N SER A 53 14.99 1.45 -1.76
CA SER A 53 14.29 0.85 -0.63
C SER A 53 13.98 1.90 0.45
N PRO A 54 13.00 2.81 0.21
CA PRO A 54 12.65 3.82 1.19
C PRO A 54 11.98 3.20 2.43
N MET A 55 12.04 3.92 3.55
CA MET A 55 11.29 3.56 4.75
C MET A 55 9.79 3.83 4.54
N ILE A 56 8.96 2.79 4.69
CA ILE A 56 7.51 2.86 4.50
C ILE A 56 6.83 2.68 5.86
N MET A 57 6.01 3.65 6.26
CA MET A 57 5.28 3.63 7.54
C MET A 57 3.76 3.68 7.28
N PRO A 58 3.06 2.54 7.34
CA PRO A 58 1.61 2.50 7.13
C PRO A 58 0.84 2.96 8.36
N VAL A 59 -0.08 3.93 8.17
CA VAL A 59 -1.04 4.38 9.19
C VAL A 59 -2.42 3.86 8.84
N VAL A 60 -3.12 3.29 9.82
CA VAL A 60 -4.49 2.78 9.66
C VAL A 60 -5.34 3.39 10.76
N MET A 61 -6.43 4.03 10.37
CA MET A 61 -7.45 4.54 11.28
C MET A 61 -8.73 3.75 11.06
N ILE A 62 -9.32 3.27 12.15
CA ILE A 62 -10.67 2.70 12.16
C ILE A 62 -11.59 3.85 12.51
N VAL A 63 -12.55 4.13 11.64
CA VAL A 63 -13.57 5.16 11.87
C VAL A 63 -14.84 4.43 12.30
N GLU A 64 -15.32 4.72 13.51
CA GLU A 64 -16.59 4.22 14.04
C GLU A 64 -17.77 5.07 13.57
#